data_AF-A0A392UHE6-F1
#
_entry.id   AF-A0A392UHE6-F1
#
_cell.length_a   1.000
_cell.length_b   1.000
_cell.length_c   1.000
_cell.angle_alpha   90.00
_cell.angle_beta   90.00
_cell.angle_gamma   90.00
#
_symmetry.space_group_name_H-M   'P 1'
#
loop_
_entity.id
_entity.type
_entity.pdbx_description
1 polymer ?
#
loop_
_entity_poly.entity_id
_entity_poly.type
_entity_poly.pdbx_seq_one_letter_code
_entity_poly.pdbx_strand_id
1 'polypeptide(L)' 'EAVTACTGVFGSGAYPGYAGRVLVDGASGASYNAHGANGRKYLLPAMWDPQTSACKTLV' A
#
# COMPACT_ATOMS: atom_id res chain seq x y z
N GLU A 1 3.05 12.61 11.42
CA GLU A 1 3.25 11.14 11.40
C GLU A 1 2.10 10.43 10.69
N ALA A 2 1.87 10.71 9.40
CA ALA A 2 0.70 10.16 8.69
C ALA A 2 0.88 8.69 8.25
N VAL A 3 2.14 8.27 8.09
CA VAL A 3 2.51 6.93 7.61
C VAL A 3 2.87 6.01 8.76
N THR A 4 3.47 6.54 9.83
CA THR A 4 3.79 5.78 11.06
C THR A 4 2.54 5.17 11.69
N ALA A 5 1.42 5.88 11.64
CA ALA A 5 0.11 5.40 12.10
C ALA A 5 -0.39 4.16 11.32
N CYS A 6 0.10 3.95 10.10
CA CYS A 6 -0.34 2.90 9.18
C CYS A 6 0.78 1.91 8.85
N THR A 7 1.72 1.73 9.80
CA THR A 7 2.88 0.84 9.62
C THR A 7 2.43 -0.57 9.23
N GLY A 8 2.99 -1.09 8.14
CA GLY A 8 2.69 -2.44 7.66
C GLY A 8 1.41 -2.58 6.82
N VAL A 9 0.64 -1.50 6.63
CA VAL A 9 -0.59 -1.51 5.82
C VAL A 9 -0.23 -1.07 4.39
N PHE A 10 -0.30 -1.96 3.41
CA PHE A 10 -0.02 -1.64 2.00
C PHE A 10 -1.22 -1.93 1.08
N GLY A 11 -2.10 -2.84 1.46
CA GLY A 11 -3.31 -3.19 0.73
C GLY A 11 -4.49 -3.51 1.64
N SER A 12 -5.66 -3.74 1.04
CA SER A 12 -6.86 -4.08 1.79
C SER A 12 -6.70 -5.37 2.60
N GLY A 13 -7.17 -5.35 3.85
CA GLY A 13 -7.08 -6.49 4.76
C GLY A 13 -5.68 -6.78 5.32
N ALA A 14 -4.78 -5.81 5.33
CA ALA A 14 -3.44 -5.96 5.94
C ALA A 14 -3.52 -6.26 7.45
N TYR A 15 -2.57 -7.05 7.94
CA TYR A 15 -2.38 -7.38 9.36
C TYR A 15 -0.91 -7.79 9.60
N PRO A 16 -0.43 -7.93 10.85
CA PRO A 16 0.97 -8.29 11.09
C PRO A 16 1.39 -9.58 10.36
N GLY A 17 2.41 -9.48 9.50
CA GLY A 17 2.88 -10.58 8.65
C GLY A 17 2.21 -10.68 7.28
N TYR A 18 1.19 -9.87 7.00
CA TYR A 18 0.52 -9.79 5.70
C TYR A 18 0.31 -8.33 5.27
N ALA A 19 0.97 -7.94 4.18
CA ALA A 19 0.95 -6.56 3.68
C ALA A 19 -0.45 -6.08 3.20
N GLY A 20 -1.40 -7.00 3.05
CA GLY A 20 -2.70 -6.75 2.44
C GLY A 20 -2.75 -7.24 1.00
N ARG A 21 -3.95 -7.14 0.40
CA ARG A 21 -4.14 -7.44 -1.02
C ARG A 21 -3.52 -6.34 -1.88
N VAL A 22 -2.47 -6.70 -2.62
CA VAL A 22 -1.72 -5.81 -3.51
C VAL A 22 -1.63 -6.41 -4.92
N LEU A 23 -1.27 -5.59 -5.89
CA LEU A 23 -1.09 -6.04 -7.27
C LEU A 23 0.25 -6.76 -7.42
N VAL A 24 0.34 -7.64 -8.42
CA VAL A 24 1.57 -8.37 -8.76
C VAL A 24 2.01 -7.99 -10.17
N ASP A 25 3.28 -7.65 -10.32
CA ASP A 25 3.89 -7.37 -11.60
C ASP A 25 4.11 -8.68 -12.35
N GLY A 26 3.48 -8.84 -13.51
CA GLY A 26 3.54 -10.09 -14.27
C GLY A 26 4.92 -10.43 -14.83
N ALA A 27 5.82 -9.45 -14.97
CA ALA A 27 7.16 -9.69 -15.53
C ALA A 27 8.18 -10.11 -14.45
N SER A 28 8.15 -9.47 -13.28
CA SER A 28 9.11 -9.70 -12.19
C SER A 28 8.56 -10.53 -11.03
N GLY A 29 7.23 -10.69 -10.94
CA GLY A 29 6.56 -11.28 -9.77
C GLY A 29 6.54 -10.35 -8.54
N ALA A 30 7.05 -9.12 -8.66
CA ALA A 30 7.10 -8.18 -7.55
C ALA A 30 5.70 -7.66 -7.19
N SER A 31 5.45 -7.47 -5.89
CA SER A 31 4.20 -6.86 -5.42
C SER A 31 4.27 -5.33 -5.44
N TYR A 32 3.18 -4.67 -5.82
CA TYR A 32 3.07 -3.22 -5.87
C TYR A 32 1.64 -2.74 -5.62
N ASN A 33 1.49 -1.48 -5.22
CA ASN A 33 0.19 -0.84 -5.01
C ASN A 33 0.12 0.59 -5.57
N ALA A 34 1.18 1.06 -6.23
CA ALA A 34 1.21 2.39 -6.80
C ALA A 34 1.90 2.38 -8.16
N HIS A 35 1.32 3.12 -9.11
CA HIS A 35 1.95 3.44 -10.38
C HIS A 35 2.55 4.84 -10.27
N GLY A 36 3.87 4.92 -10.40
CA GLY A 36 4.59 6.18 -10.51
C GLY A 36 4.82 6.60 -11.96
N ALA A 37 5.49 7.74 -12.12
CA ALA A 37 5.87 8.25 -13.43
C ALA A 37 6.72 7.25 -14.22
N ASN A 38 6.60 7.28 -15.56
CA ASN A 38 7.32 6.41 -16.49
C ASN A 38 7.07 4.91 -16.25
N GLY A 39 5.87 4.53 -15.78
CA GLY A 39 5.47 3.13 -15.59
C GLY A 39 6.14 2.43 -14.42
N ARG A 40 6.85 3.16 -13.56
CA ARG A 40 7.49 2.59 -12.36
C ARG A 40 6.43 2.11 -11.38
N LYS A 41 6.71 0.98 -10.73
CA LYS A 41 5.80 0.35 -9.77
C LYS A 41 6.42 0.46 -8.38
N TYR A 42 5.61 0.86 -7.41
CA TYR A 42 6.03 1.09 -6.04
C TYR A 42 5.12 0.34 -5.07
N LEU A 43 5.71 -0.02 -3.93
CA LEU A 43 4.98 -0.52 -2.77
C LEU A 43 5.07 0.54 -1.68
N LEU A 44 3.99 1.28 -1.50
CA LEU A 44 3.89 2.42 -0.59
C LEU A 44 2.97 2.09 0.59
N PRO A 45 3.33 2.46 1.82
CA PRO A 45 2.45 2.30 2.95
C PRO A 45 1.19 3.16 2.81
N ALA A 46 0.10 2.73 3.45
CA ALA A 46 -1.13 3.47 3.55
C ALA A 46 -0.92 4.80 4.27
N MET A 47 -1.79 5.76 3.96
CA MET A 47 -1.80 7.06 4.64
C MET A 47 -2.99 7.16 5.56
N TRP A 48 -2.80 7.80 6.71
CA TRP A 48 -3.89 8.18 7.60
C TRP A 48 -4.83 9.20 6.92
N ASP A 49 -6.10 8.83 6.78
CA ASP A 49 -7.16 9.71 6.31
C ASP A 49 -7.92 10.28 7.52
N PRO A 50 -7.80 11.59 7.83
CA PRO A 50 -8.45 12.19 8.99
C PRO A 50 -9.98 12.28 8.84
N GLN A 51 -10.52 12.20 7.62
CA GLN A 51 -11.97 12.28 7.41
C GLN A 51 -12.66 10.98 7.83
N THR A 52 -12.02 9.84 7.57
CA THR A 52 -12.54 8.53 7.93
C THR A 52 -11.93 7.98 9.21
N SER A 53 -10.95 8.68 9.81
CA SER A 53 -10.13 8.20 10.93
C SER A 53 -9.58 6.79 10.68
N ALA A 54 -9.07 6.53 9.47
CA ALA A 54 -8.62 5.21 9.06
C ALA A 54 -7.42 5.28 8.11
N CYS A 55 -6.67 4.18 8.03
CA CYS A 55 -5.59 4.02 7.05
C CYS A 55 -6.17 3.70 5.67
N LYS A 56 -5.74 4.48 4.67
CA LYS A 56 -6.20 4.34 3.28
C LYS A 56 -5.06 3.91 2.36
N THR A 57 -5.30 2.83 1.64
CA THR A 57 -4.38 2.26 0.65
C THR A 57 -4.63 2.87 -0.73
N LEU A 58 -3.67 2.69 -1.64
CA LEU A 58 -3.78 3.15 -3.04
C LEU A 58 -4.48 2.12 -3.94
N VAL A 59 -4.66 0.89 -3.46
CA VAL A 59 -5.40 -0.24 -4.09
C VAL A 59 -6.20 -1.02 -3.08
#